data_AF-A0A374WDK1-F1
#
_entry.id   AF-A0A374WDK1-F1
#
_cell.length_a   1.000
_cell.length_b   1.000
_cell.length_c   1.000
_cell.angle_alpha   90.00
_cell.angle_beta   90.00
_cell.angle_gamma   90.00
#
_symmetry.space_group_name_H-M   'P 1'
#
loop_
_entity.id
_entity.type
_entity.pdbx_description
1 polymer ?
#
loop_
_entity_poly.entity_id
_entity_poly.type
_entity_poly.pdbx_seq_one_letter_code
_entity_poly.pdbx_strand_id
1 'polypeptide(L)' 'MMVQRGCSYAKRVKEVNEIYDKYARMGLSNRAIWRRHIWPVYGISEKTFYNYINASAEARIERKLRQLEMGL' A
#
# COMPACT_ATOMS: atom_id res chain seq x y z
N MET A 1 12.72 -7.01 17.39
CA MET A 1 12.13 -6.64 16.08
C MET A 1 13.26 -6.22 15.14
N MET A 2 13.57 -7.01 14.11
CA MET A 2 14.51 -6.59 13.07
C MET A 2 13.85 -5.49 12.24
N VAL A 3 14.41 -4.28 12.27
CA VAL A 3 13.98 -3.18 11.39
C VAL A 3 14.64 -3.42 10.03
N GLN A 4 13.91 -4.00 9.07
CA GLN A 4 14.38 -4.15 7.69
C GLN A 4 14.56 -2.75 7.07
N ARG A 5 15.83 -2.34 6.92
CA ARG A 5 16.18 -1.04 6.32
C ARG A 5 15.94 -1.09 4.81
N GLY A 6 15.35 -0.04 4.25
CA GLY A 6 15.10 0.09 2.80
C GLY A 6 13.81 -0.54 2.28
N CYS A 7 12.94 -1.05 3.17
CA CYS A 7 11.63 -1.62 2.82
C CYS A 7 10.44 -0.69 3.15
N SER A 8 10.67 0.54 3.64
CA SER A 8 9.60 1.47 4.05
C SER A 8 8.59 1.76 2.93
N TYR A 9 9.06 1.94 1.70
CA TYR A 9 8.19 2.16 0.54
C TYR A 9 7.35 0.93 0.22
N ALA A 10 7.97 -0.25 0.16
CA ALA A 10 7.25 -1.50 -0.13
C ALA A 10 6.21 -1.81 0.95
N LYS A 11 6.54 -1.56 2.23
CA LYS A 11 5.60 -1.69 3.34
C LYS A 11 4.38 -0.78 3.17
N ARG A 12 4.59 0.50 2.84
CA ARG A 12 3.48 1.43 2.57
C ARG A 12 2.63 1.01 1.38
N VAL A 13 3.26 0.53 0.30
CA VAL A 13 2.53 -0.02 -0.86
C VAL A 13 1.66 -1.19 -0.42
N LYS A 14 2.18 -2.13 0.38
CA LYS A 14 1.42 -3.27 0.91
C LYS A 14 0.20 -2.82 1.70
N GLU A 15 0.43 -2.04 2.75
CA GLU A 15 -0.62 -1.65 3.70
C GLU A 15 -1.72 -0.82 3.01
N VAL A 16 -1.36 0.04 2.06
CA VAL A 16 -2.33 0.82 1.28
C VAL A 16 -3.14 -0.07 0.33
N ASN A 17 -2.51 -1.05 -0.33
CA ASN A 17 -3.22 -2.00 -1.19
C ASN A 17 -4.17 -2.90 -0.37
N GLU A 18 -3.79 -3.35 0.82
CA GLU A 18 -4.66 -4.14 1.71
C GLU A 18 -5.93 -3.37 2.13
N ILE A 19 -5.77 -2.08 2.47
CA ILE A 19 -6.91 -1.19 2.76
C ILE A 19 -7.77 -1.02 1.51
N TYR A 20 -7.15 -0.76 0.36
CA TYR A 20 -7.84 -0.61 -0.91
C TYR A 20 -8.67 -1.86 -1.26
N ASP A 21 -8.06 -3.04 -1.28
CA ASP A 21 -8.72 -4.30 -1.64
C ASP A 21 -9.88 -4.65 -0.71
N LYS A 22 -9.75 -4.34 0.58
CA LYS A 22 -10.84 -4.53 1.54
C LYS A 22 -12.08 -3.71 1.14
N TYR A 23 -11.92 -2.41 0.90
CA TYR A 23 -13.06 -1.52 0.66
C TYR A 23 -13.52 -1.49 -0.79
N ALA A 24 -12.64 -1.77 -1.75
CA ALA A 24 -13.00 -1.94 -3.16
C ALA A 24 -13.95 -3.14 -3.33
N ARG A 25 -13.67 -4.26 -2.64
CA ARG A 25 -14.59 -5.41 -2.59
C ARG A 25 -15.94 -5.11 -1.93
N MET A 26 -16.01 -4.08 -1.09
CA MET A 26 -17.25 -3.57 -0.49
C MET A 26 -17.97 -2.55 -1.40
N GLY A 27 -17.44 -2.28 -2.59
CA GLY A 27 -18.04 -1.39 -3.59
C GLY A 27 -17.78 0.10 -3.37
N LEU A 28 -16.83 0.48 -2.52
CA LEU A 28 -16.49 1.90 -2.34
C LEU A 28 -15.70 2.42 -3.55
N SER A 29 -15.96 3.66 -3.95
CA SER A 29 -15.17 4.33 -4.98
C SER A 29 -13.77 4.66 -4.48
N ASN A 30 -12.79 4.67 -5.38
CA ASN A 30 -11.39 4.98 -5.08
C ASN A 30 -11.22 6.28 -4.29
N ARG A 31 -11.97 7.34 -4.66
CA ARG A 31 -11.95 8.62 -3.95
C ARG A 31 -12.51 8.52 -2.53
N ALA A 32 -13.55 7.71 -2.32
CA ALA A 32 -14.09 7.46 -0.98
C ALA A 32 -13.10 6.66 -0.12
N ILE A 33 -12.47 5.62 -0.69
CA ILE A 33 -11.44 4.83 -0.01
C ILE A 33 -10.28 5.73 0.40
N TRP A 34 -9.75 6.53 -0.54
CA TRP A 34 -8.67 7.47 -0.26
C TRP A 34 -9.04 8.45 0.86
N ARG A 35 -10.18 9.14 0.74
CA ARG A 35 -10.56 10.21 1.68
C ARG A 35 -10.94 9.69 3.07
N ARG A 36 -11.57 8.51 3.17
CA ARG A 36 -12.09 7.97 4.44
C ARG A 36 -11.12 7.03 5.16
N HIS A 37 -10.24 6.34 4.44
CA HIS A 37 -9.44 5.25 5.02
C HIS A 37 -7.93 5.43 4.86
N ILE A 38 -7.46 6.06 3.78
CA ILE A 38 -6.02 6.16 3.50
C ILE A 38 -5.47 7.51 3.95
N TRP A 39 -6.12 8.63 3.60
CA TRP A 39 -5.70 9.96 4.04
C TRP A 39 -5.51 10.01 5.55
N PRO A 40 -6.48 9.58 6.40
CA PRO A 40 -6.40 9.75 7.86
C PRO A 40 -5.22 9.05 8.53
N VAL A 41 -4.67 8.03 7.86
CA VAL A 41 -3.58 7.21 8.40
C VAL A 41 -2.23 7.65 7.84
N TYR A 42 -2.15 7.91 6.53
CA TYR A 42 -0.88 8.10 5.83
C TYR A 42 -0.58 9.54 5.41
N GLY A 43 -1.58 10.43 5.41
CA GLY A 43 -1.43 11.82 4.97
C GLY A 43 -0.94 11.98 3.53
N ILE A 44 -1.23 10.99 2.66
CA ILE A 44 -0.77 10.99 1.27
C ILE A 44 -1.77 11.66 0.33
N SER A 45 -1.26 12.28 -0.73
CA SER A 45 -2.07 12.81 -1.81
C SER A 45 -2.83 11.70 -2.56
N GLU A 46 -3.93 12.05 -3.23
CA GLU A 46 -4.68 11.11 -4.06
C GLU A 46 -3.81 10.54 -5.19
N LYS A 47 -2.92 11.36 -5.78
CA LYS A 47 -1.94 10.89 -6.77
C LYS A 47 -1.01 9.83 -6.21
N THR A 48 -0.51 10.02 -4.99
CA THR A 48 0.37 9.04 -4.32
C THR A 48 -0.38 7.74 -4.02
N PHE A 49 -1.65 7.84 -3.64
CA PHE A 49 -2.52 6.66 -3.50
C PHE A 49 -2.59 5.87 -4.82
N TYR A 50 -2.86 6.53 -5.94
CA TYR A 50 -2.86 5.87 -7.26
C TYR A 50 -1.49 5.27 -7.63
N ASN A 51 -0.39 5.94 -7.28
CA ASN A 51 0.94 5.39 -7.48
C ASN A 51 1.14 4.09 -6.69
N TYR A 52 0.65 4.00 -5.46
CA TYR A 52 0.80 2.81 -4.63
C TYR A 52 -0.04 1.63 -5.14
N ILE A 53 -1.28 1.85 -5.58
CA ILE A 53 -2.10 0.76 -6.11
C ILE A 53 -1.54 0.22 -7.44
N ASN A 54 -0.90 1.06 -8.25
CA ASN A 54 -0.26 0.63 -9.49
C ASN A 54 1.10 -0.03 -9.26
N ALA A 55 1.86 0.46 -8.27
CA ALA A 55 3.20 -0.06 -7.95
C ALA A 55 3.18 -1.48 -7.40
N SER A 56 2.04 -1.98 -6.91
CA SER A 56 1.92 -3.37 -6.45
C SER A 56 2.17 -4.39 -7.57
N ALA A 57 1.93 -4.01 -8.83
CA ALA A 57 2.17 -4.85 -10.01
C ALA A 57 3.64 -4.80 -10.51
N GLU A 58 4.50 -3.97 -9.93
CA GLU A 58 5.91 -3.86 -10.35
C GLU A 58 6.76 -4.99 -9.75
N ALA A 59 7.46 -5.75 -10.60
CA ALA A 59 8.32 -6.87 -10.19
C ALA A 59 9.41 -6.50 -9.16
N ARG A 60 9.86 -5.23 -9.15
CA ARG A 60 10.79 -4.73 -8.13
C ARG A 60 10.14 -4.64 -6.75
N ILE A 61 8.89 -4.20 -6.69
CA ILE A 61 8.14 -4.05 -5.45
C ILE A 61 7.72 -5.42 -4.95
N GLU A 62 7.24 -6.30 -5.83
CA GLU A 62 6.89 -7.68 -5.48
C GLU A 62 8.03 -8.42 -4.75
N ARG A 63 9.28 -8.30 -5.24
CA ARG A 63 10.45 -8.89 -4.57
C ARG A 63 10.65 -8.36 -3.15
N LYS A 64 10.46 -7.06 -2.93
CA LYS A 64 10.56 -6.45 -1.59
C LYS A 64 9.39 -6.83 -0.69
N LEU A 65 8.20 -7.01 -1.25
CA LEU A 65 7.03 -7.50 -0.53
C LEU A 65 7.25 -8.93 -0.03
N ARG A 66 7.81 -9.81 -0.86
CA ARG A 66 8.20 -11.17 -0.46
C ARG A 66 9.27 -11.17 0.65
N GLN A 67 10.26 -10.28 0.56
CA GLN A 67 11.26 -10.12 1.64
C GLN A 67 10.62 -9.69 2.97
N LEU A 68 9.65 -8.78 2.92
CA LEU A 68 8.88 -8.35 4.09
C LEU A 68 8.04 -9.49 4.69
N GLU A 69 7.46 -10.36 3.87
CA GLU A 69 6.65 -11.50 4.33
C GLU A 69 7.47 -12.63 4.93
N MET A 70 8.67 -12.86 4.39
CA MET A 70 9.57 -13.90 4.87
C MET A 70 10.37 -13.49 6.12
N GLY A 71 10.30 -12.22 6.53
CA GLY A 71 11.04 -11.71 7.69
C GLY A 71 12.57 -11.73 7.55
N LEU A 72 13.08 -11.95 6.33
CA LEU A 72 14.50 -11.94 5.92
C LEU A 72 14.98 -10.52 5.62
#